data_AF-A0A7I0KEA4-F1
#
_entry.id   AF-A0A7I0KEA4-F1
#
_cell.length_a   1.000
_cell.length_b   1.000
_cell.length_c   1.000
_cell.angle_alpha   90.00
_cell.angle_beta   90.00
_cell.angle_gamma   90.00
#
_symmetry.space_group_name_H-M   'P 1'
#
loop_
_entity.id
_entity.type
_entity.pdbx_description
1 polymer ?
#
loop_
_entity_poly.entity_id
_entity_poly.type
_entity_poly.pdbx_seq_one_letter_code
_entity_poly.pdbx_strand_id
1 'polypeptide(L)'
;MKRAAAILLILIALTLAMITLLTIRPARADPVPCGPVKTMLDRLVALYQEFVVLTGQAAGSQVLVTLSPSGTFTVLAVRDGRACMVLAGEKGQFDNGT
;
A
#
# COMPACT_ATOMS: atom_id res chain seq x y z
N MET A 1 -5.27 42.18 23.70
CA MET A 1 -4.90 42.14 22.26
C MET A 1 -3.46 41.67 22.01
N LYS A 2 -2.43 42.27 22.63
CA LYS A 2 -1.01 41.88 22.43
C LYS A 2 -0.68 40.41 22.76
N ARG A 3 -1.28 39.86 23.82
CA ARG A 3 -1.08 38.45 24.23
C ARG A 3 -1.69 37.45 23.25
N ALA A 4 -2.85 37.77 22.67
CA ALA A 4 -3.51 36.91 21.68
C ALA A 4 -2.71 36.86 20.36
N ALA A 5 -2.15 37.99 19.92
CA ALA A 5 -1.29 38.04 18.74
C ALA A 5 0.02 37.23 18.93
N ALA A 6 0.61 37.26 20.13
CA ALA A 6 1.80 36.48 20.44
C ALA A 6 1.52 34.97 20.41
N ILE A 7 0.39 34.52 20.97
CA ILE A 7 -0.02 33.10 20.94
C ILE A 7 -0.25 32.62 19.51
N LEU A 8 -0.91 33.44 18.68
CA LEU A 8 -1.18 33.11 17.28
C LEU A 8 0.12 32.94 16.48
N LEU A 9 1.09 33.83 16.67
CA LEU A 9 2.40 33.74 16.01
C LEU A 9 3.17 32.48 16.41
N ILE A 10 3.14 32.10 17.69
CA ILE A 10 3.80 30.88 18.17
C ILE A 10 3.16 29.64 17.53
N LEU A 11 1.82 29.59 17.45
CA LEU A 11 1.10 28.49 16.81
C LEU A 11 1.45 28.37 15.32
N ILE A 12 1.50 29.49 14.61
CA ILE A 12 1.88 29.51 13.19
C ILE A 12 3.34 29.04 13.00
N ALA A 13 4.25 29.48 13.86
CA ALA A 13 5.65 29.04 13.79
C ALA A 13 5.79 27.53 14.06
N LEU A 14 5.05 27.00 15.02
CA LEU A 14 5.03 25.57 15.35
C LEU A 14 4.46 24.72 14.20
N THR A 15 3.38 25.16 13.58
CA THR A 15 2.79 24.42 12.45
C THR A 15 3.70 24.45 11.23
N LEU A 16 4.33 25.59 10.90
CA LEU A 16 5.32 25.66 9.82
C LEU A 16 6.55 24.78 10.09
N ALA A 17 7.05 24.76 11.33
CA ALA A 17 8.17 23.90 11.72
C ALA A 17 7.80 22.40 11.58
N MET A 18 6.57 22.03 11.92
CA MET A 18 6.10 20.65 11.81
C MET A 18 5.91 20.23 10.34
N ILE A 19 5.34 21.10 9.50
CA ILE A 19 5.16 20.85 8.07
C ILE A 19 6.52 20.69 7.39
N THR A 20 7.48 21.58 7.65
CA THR A 20 8.83 21.49 7.09
C THR A 20 9.56 20.22 7.52
N LEU A 21 9.43 19.81 8.78
CA LEU A 21 10.01 18.56 9.27
C LEU A 21 9.40 17.33 8.57
N LEU A 22 8.09 17.34 8.31
CA LEU A 22 7.39 16.25 7.65
C LEU A 22 7.69 16.18 6.14
N THR A 23 7.86 17.32 5.46
CA THR A 23 8.12 17.35 4.02
C THR A 23 9.57 17.04 3.63
N ILE A 24 10.53 17.23 4.54
CA ILE A 24 11.95 16.92 4.27
C ILE A 24 12.21 15.42 4.22
N ARG A 25 11.36 14.58 4.81
CA ARG A 25 11.48 13.12 4.68
C ARG A 25 10.84 12.71 3.35
N PRO A 26 11.62 12.32 2.32
CA PRO A 26 11.02 11.73 1.14
C PRO A 26 10.24 10.51 1.61
N ALA A 27 8.96 10.45 1.24
CA ALA A 27 8.20 9.22 1.33
C ALA A 27 8.92 8.21 0.42
N ARG A 28 9.85 7.45 1.00
CA ARG A 28 10.40 6.29 0.34
C ARG A 28 9.21 5.36 0.20
N ALA A 29 8.62 5.33 -1.00
CA ALA A 29 7.68 4.28 -1.36
C ALA A 29 8.38 2.98 -0.97
N ASP A 30 7.77 2.24 -0.04
CA ASP A 30 8.33 0.96 0.37
C ASP A 30 8.56 0.14 -0.91
N PRO A 31 9.75 -0.47 -1.06
CA PRO A 31 10.03 -1.25 -2.26
C PRO A 31 8.92 -2.27 -2.41
N VAL A 32 8.29 -2.26 -3.60
CA VAL A 32 7.21 -3.18 -3.95
C VAL A 32 7.59 -4.58 -3.48
N PRO A 33 6.85 -5.19 -2.54
CA PRO A 33 7.28 -6.43 -1.93
C PRO A 33 7.27 -7.53 -2.99
N CYS A 34 8.47 -7.97 -3.35
CA CYS A 34 8.74 -8.98 -4.37
C CYS A 34 9.44 -10.17 -3.73
N GLY A 35 8.99 -11.38 -4.03
CA GLY A 35 9.59 -12.60 -3.50
C GLY A 35 9.30 -13.82 -4.36
N PRO A 36 9.79 -15.00 -3.97
CA PRO A 36 9.38 -16.26 -4.59
C PRO A 36 7.86 -16.41 -4.51
N VAL A 37 7.22 -16.83 -5.61
CA VAL A 37 5.74 -16.91 -5.71
C VAL A 37 5.15 -17.68 -4.53
N LYS A 38 5.70 -18.87 -4.25
CA LYS A 38 5.22 -19.73 -3.16
C LYS A 38 5.29 -19.02 -1.81
N THR A 39 6.42 -18.40 -1.49
CA THR A 39 6.61 -17.69 -0.21
C THR A 39 5.65 -16.50 -0.07
N MET A 40 5.34 -15.80 -1.17
CA MET A 40 4.38 -14.70 -1.16
C MET A 40 2.97 -15.21 -0.89
N LEU A 41 2.53 -16.25 -1.61
CA LEU A 41 1.22 -16.86 -1.42
C LEU A 41 1.07 -17.44 -0.01
N ASP A 42 2.08 -18.16 0.50
CA ASP A 42 2.07 -18.71 1.85
C ASP A 42 1.93 -17.61 2.91
N ARG A 43 2.58 -16.44 2.71
CA ARG A 43 2.41 -15.27 3.59
C ARG A 43 1.02 -14.67 3.50
N LEU A 44 0.46 -14.53 2.31
CA LEU A 44 -0.89 -14.00 2.11
C LEU A 44 -1.96 -14.88 2.77
N VAL A 45 -1.80 -16.20 2.67
CA VAL A 45 -2.65 -17.16 3.38
C VAL A 45 -2.47 -17.04 4.89
N ALA A 46 -1.23 -17.03 5.39
CA ALA A 46 -0.96 -17.02 6.83
C ALA A 46 -1.37 -15.73 7.54
N LEU A 47 -1.18 -14.58 6.90
CA LEU A 47 -1.41 -13.27 7.51
C LEU A 47 -2.80 -12.71 7.23
N TYR A 48 -3.35 -12.97 6.04
CA TYR A 48 -4.56 -12.32 5.56
C TYR A 48 -5.67 -13.30 5.16
N GLN A 49 -5.42 -14.62 5.23
CA GLN A 49 -6.35 -15.65 4.72
C GLN A 49 -6.74 -15.39 3.26
N GLU A 50 -5.80 -14.88 2.48
CA GLU A 50 -6.00 -14.57 1.07
C GLU A 50 -5.65 -15.78 0.19
N PHE A 51 -6.56 -16.14 -0.72
CA PHE A 51 -6.38 -17.26 -1.66
C PHE A 51 -6.54 -16.78 -3.09
N VAL A 52 -5.87 -17.45 -4.03
CA VAL A 52 -5.97 -17.11 -5.46
C VAL A 52 -7.39 -17.36 -5.95
N VAL A 53 -8.06 -16.29 -6.38
CA VAL A 53 -9.42 -16.35 -6.95
C VAL A 53 -9.42 -16.13 -8.46
N LEU A 54 -8.38 -15.49 -9.00
CA LEU A 54 -8.24 -15.27 -10.44
C LEU A 54 -6.77 -15.41 -10.86
N THR A 55 -6.57 -16.02 -12.02
CA THR A 55 -5.28 -16.10 -12.71
C THR A 55 -5.45 -15.56 -14.12
N GLY A 56 -4.59 -14.64 -14.52
CA GLY A 56 -4.59 -14.02 -15.83
C GLY A 56 -3.18 -13.88 -16.39
N GLN A 57 -3.08 -13.30 -17.59
CA GLN A 57 -1.83 -12.95 -18.24
C GLN A 57 -1.94 -11.52 -18.73
N ALA A 58 -0.94 -10.68 -18.44
CA ALA A 58 -0.87 -9.30 -18.89
C ALA A 58 0.57 -8.91 -19.20
N ALA A 59 0.80 -8.29 -20.36
CA ALA A 59 2.13 -7.81 -20.78
C ALA A 59 3.27 -8.86 -20.63
N GLY A 60 2.97 -10.13 -20.91
CA GLY A 60 3.94 -11.23 -20.82
C GLY A 60 4.26 -11.70 -19.40
N SER A 61 3.52 -11.23 -18.39
CA SER A 61 3.61 -11.70 -17.00
C SER A 61 2.30 -12.35 -16.57
N GLN A 62 2.39 -13.39 -15.75
CA GLN A 62 1.21 -14.00 -15.12
C GLN A 62 0.71 -13.07 -14.02
N VAL A 63 -0.60 -12.86 -13.93
CA VAL A 63 -1.22 -12.06 -12.88
C VAL A 63 -2.03 -12.98 -11.99
N LEU A 64 -1.80 -12.92 -10.68
CA LEU A 64 -2.58 -13.64 -9.68
C LEU A 64 -3.35 -12.62 -8.86
N VAL A 65 -4.65 -12.80 -8.72
CA VAL A 65 -5.48 -12.02 -7.79
C VAL A 65 -5.84 -12.92 -6.64
N THR A 66 -5.51 -12.48 -5.43
CA THR A 66 -5.92 -13.13 -4.18
C THR A 66 -6.99 -12.30 -3.49
N LEU A 67 -7.90 -12.98 -2.81
CA LEU A 67 -8.99 -12.35 -2.06
C LEU A 67 -9.15 -13.08 -0.72
N SER A 68 -9.39 -12.33 0.35
CA SER A 68 -9.75 -12.89 1.65
C SER A 68 -11.26 -12.87 1.86
N PRO A 69 -11.78 -13.77 2.71
CA PRO A 69 -13.18 -13.70 3.15
C PRO A 69 -13.53 -12.40 3.86
N SER A 70 -12.56 -11.72 4.49
CA SER A 70 -12.75 -10.42 5.14
C SER A 70 -12.78 -9.25 4.13
N GLY A 71 -12.55 -9.51 2.85
CA GLY A 71 -12.66 -8.52 1.80
C GLY A 71 -11.38 -7.69 1.59
N THR A 72 -10.20 -8.23 1.86
CA THR A 72 -8.93 -7.67 1.35
C THR A 72 -8.52 -8.40 0.09
N PHE A 73 -7.84 -7.71 -0.82
CA PHE A 73 -7.32 -8.32 -2.03
C PHE A 73 -5.89 -7.90 -2.30
N THR A 74 -5.15 -8.79 -2.98
CA THR A 74 -3.81 -8.51 -3.49
C THR A 74 -3.73 -8.94 -4.94
N VAL A 75 -3.06 -8.15 -5.77
CA VAL A 75 -2.70 -8.49 -7.14
C VAL A 75 -1.19 -8.66 -7.21
N LEU A 76 -0.77 -9.84 -7.68
CA LEU A 76 0.62 -10.21 -7.86
C LEU A 76 0.93 -10.30 -9.35
N ALA A 77 1.95 -9.58 -9.81
CA ALA A 77 2.57 -9.85 -11.11
C ALA A 77 3.68 -10.88 -10.93
N VAL A 78 3.62 -11.95 -11.71
CA VAL A 78 4.51 -13.10 -11.67
C VAL A 78 5.36 -13.14 -12.93
N ARG A 79 6.67 -13.09 -12.75
CA ARG A 79 7.67 -13.20 -13.81
C ARG A 79 8.88 -13.95 -13.29
N ASP A 80 9.40 -14.89 -14.08
CA ASP A 80 10.60 -15.66 -13.75
C ASP A 80 10.54 -16.34 -12.36
N GLY A 81 9.35 -16.87 -11.99
CA GLY A 81 9.11 -17.53 -10.70
C GLY A 81 9.05 -16.60 -9.48
N ARG A 82 9.05 -15.28 -9.69
CA ARG A 82 8.92 -14.26 -8.65
C ARG A 82 7.57 -13.56 -8.73
N ALA A 83 6.93 -13.36 -7.59
CA ALA A 83 5.71 -12.57 -7.45
C ALA A 83 6.04 -11.20 -6.85
N CYS A 84 5.55 -10.14 -7.48
CA CYS A 84 5.62 -8.77 -7.00
C CYS A 84 4.20 -8.24 -6.79
N MET A 85 3.93 -7.67 -5.61
CA MET A 85 2.65 -7.03 -5.32
C MET A 85 2.48 -5.75 -6.13
N VAL A 86 1.56 -5.71 -7.09
CA VAL A 86 1.32 -4.53 -7.92
C VAL A 86 0.16 -3.69 -7.42
N LEU A 87 -0.77 -4.30 -6.69
CA LEU A 87 -1.92 -3.64 -6.10
C LEU A 87 -2.35 -4.42 -4.86
N ALA A 88 -2.77 -3.72 -3.82
CA ALA A 88 -3.45 -4.29 -2.67
C ALA A 88 -4.48 -3.28 -2.18
N GLY A 89 -5.56 -3.79 -1.58
CA GLY A 89 -6.62 -2.92 -1.10
C GLY A 89 -7.79 -3.70 -0.51
N GLU A 90 -8.91 -3.01 -0.39
CA GLU A 90 -10.15 -3.55 0.14
C GLU A 90 -11.15 -3.86 -0.98
N LYS A 91 -12.07 -4.78 -0.71
CA LYS A 91 -13.09 -5.25 -1.66
C LYS A 91 -13.94 -4.11 -2.19
N GLY A 92 -14.20 -3.08 -1.38
CA GLY A 92 -14.89 -1.88 -1.83
C GLY A 92 -14.15 -1.16 -2.98
N GLN A 93 -12.83 -1.11 -2.93
CA GLN A 93 -12.00 -0.53 -4.00
C GLN A 93 -11.90 -1.47 -5.21
N PHE A 94 -11.93 -2.78 -4.96
CA PHE A 94 -11.94 -3.79 -6.02
C PHE A 94 -13.26 -3.77 -6.83
N ASP A 95 -14.39 -3.70 -6.14
CA ASP A 95 -15.72 -3.79 -6.74
C ASP A 95 -16.15 -2.46 -7.40
N ASN A 96 -15.75 -1.31 -6.85
CA ASN A 96 -16.21 0.01 -7.29
C ASN A 96 -15.15 0.83 -8.06
N GLY A 97 -13.91 0.33 -8.14
CA GLY A 97 -12.77 1.10 -8.63
C GLY A 97 -12.18 2.04 -7.57
N THR A 98 -11.01 2.60 -7.90
CA THR A 98 -10.28 3.59 -7.10
C THR A 98 -10.51 5.00 -7.60
#